data_AF-A0A7C2IUW9-F1
#
_entry.id   AF-A0A7C2IUW9-F1
#
_cell.length_a   1.000
_cell.length_b   1.000
_cell.length_c   1.000
_cell.angle_alpha   90.00
_cell.angle_beta   90.00
_cell.angle_gamma   90.00
#
_symmetry.space_group_name_H-M   'P 1'
#
loop_
_entity.id
_entity.type
_entity.pdbx_description
1 polymer ?
#
loop_
_entity_poly.entity_id
_entity_poly.type
_entity_poly.pdbx_seq_one_letter_code
_entity_poly.pdbx_strand_id
1 'polypeptide(L)'
;MARLATESVCVFLIFYTIFAIVSSPAYAVIDPATREVRVERYHYFLPSRRTLKRDELERIEVVEAPRLPSGEGRESQRRDLSYYVRVYLKAKDGRRFKIFRSNMAGSPSENREKAFLVTQSAASILDLPVLYATAGKEKGKRVSLQGKAAS
;
A
#
# COMPACT_ATOMS: atom_id res chain seq x y z
N MET A 1 31.06 -7.39 -34.93
CA MET A 1 29.61 -7.08 -35.02
C MET A 1 28.77 -7.73 -33.91
N ALA A 2 29.04 -8.98 -33.49
CA ALA A 2 28.27 -9.65 -32.45
C ALA A 2 28.23 -8.93 -31.07
N ARG A 3 29.32 -8.24 -30.68
CA ARG A 3 29.45 -7.48 -29.43
C ARG A 3 28.57 -6.22 -29.40
N LEU A 4 28.55 -5.46 -30.49
CA LEU A 4 27.68 -4.29 -30.68
C LEU A 4 26.19 -4.66 -30.69
N ALA A 5 25.85 -5.80 -31.30
CA ALA A 5 24.48 -6.31 -31.29
C ALA A 5 24.03 -6.73 -29.88
N THR A 6 24.92 -7.36 -29.08
CA THR A 6 24.60 -7.74 -27.69
C THR A 6 24.50 -6.53 -26.75
N GLU A 7 25.37 -5.54 -26.91
CA GLU A 7 25.32 -4.28 -26.15
C GLU A 7 24.03 -3.49 -26.42
N SER A 8 23.61 -3.41 -27.68
CA SER A 8 22.36 -2.74 -28.07
C SER A 8 21.14 -3.47 -27.52
N VAL A 9 21.09 -4.80 -27.63
CA VAL A 9 19.98 -5.62 -27.09
C VAL A 9 19.85 -5.49 -25.58
N CYS A 10 20.96 -5.44 -24.83
CA CYS A 10 20.92 -5.19 -23.39
C CYS A 10 20.29 -3.85 -23.04
N VAL A 11 20.64 -2.79 -23.77
CA VAL A 11 20.06 -1.45 -23.56
C VAL A 11 18.55 -1.49 -23.83
N PHE A 12 18.10 -2.09 -24.94
CA PHE A 12 16.67 -2.23 -25.23
C PHE A 12 15.92 -3.05 -24.17
N LEU A 13 16.50 -4.13 -23.66
CA LEU A 13 15.90 -4.93 -22.60
C LEU A 13 15.78 -4.16 -21.28
N ILE A 14 16.78 -3.33 -20.94
CA ILE A 14 16.73 -2.46 -19.76
C ILE A 14 15.63 -1.40 -19.91
N PHE A 15 15.55 -0.74 -21.07
CA PHE A 15 14.47 0.22 -21.33
C PHE A 15 13.10 -0.43 -21.31
N TYR A 16 12.96 -1.62 -21.91
CA TYR A 16 11.72 -2.38 -21.91
C TYR A 16 11.32 -2.80 -20.49
N THR A 17 12.26 -3.24 -19.65
CA THR A 17 11.95 -3.60 -18.26
C THR A 17 11.59 -2.40 -17.40
N ILE A 18 12.30 -1.26 -17.53
CA ILE A 18 11.92 -0.01 -16.85
C ILE A 18 10.52 0.41 -17.29
N PHE A 19 10.26 0.39 -18.59
CA PHE A 19 8.96 0.73 -19.15
C PHE A 19 7.85 -0.22 -18.68
N ALA A 20 8.12 -1.52 -18.62
CA ALA A 20 7.21 -2.55 -18.11
C ALA A 20 6.80 -2.29 -16.65
N ILE A 21 7.78 -1.93 -15.81
CA ILE A 21 7.56 -1.68 -14.38
C ILE A 21 6.74 -0.40 -14.18
N VAL A 22 7.08 0.68 -14.91
CA VAL A 22 6.38 1.97 -14.80
C VAL A 22 4.97 1.91 -15.39
N SER A 23 4.76 1.14 -16.46
CA SER A 23 3.45 0.96 -17.14
C SER A 23 2.55 -0.10 -16.51
N SER A 24 2.92 -0.66 -15.35
CA SER A 24 2.11 -1.66 -14.63
C SER A 24 1.56 -1.16 -13.28
N PRO A 25 0.91 0.02 -13.19
CA PRO A 25 0.31 0.46 -11.95
C PRO A 25 -0.86 -0.44 -11.53
N ALA A 26 -1.06 -0.53 -10.22
CA ALA A 26 -2.21 -1.18 -9.61
C ALA A 26 -2.97 -0.17 -8.77
N TYR A 27 -4.25 0.01 -9.09
CA TYR A 27 -5.16 0.91 -8.41
C TYR A 27 -6.21 0.09 -7.67
N ALA A 28 -6.63 0.59 -6.51
CA ALA A 28 -7.78 0.09 -5.78
C ALA A 28 -8.75 1.24 -5.57
N VAL A 29 -9.96 1.10 -6.10
CA VAL A 29 -11.05 2.07 -5.96
C VAL A 29 -12.09 1.44 -5.05
N ILE A 30 -12.42 2.13 -3.97
CA ILE A 30 -13.47 1.70 -3.02
C ILE A 30 -14.68 2.57 -3.33
N ASP A 31 -15.76 1.95 -3.78
CA ASP A 31 -17.01 2.64 -4.07
C ASP A 31 -17.86 2.71 -2.79
N PRO A 32 -18.14 3.92 -2.26
CA PRO A 32 -18.89 4.08 -1.02
C PRO A 32 -20.38 3.70 -1.13
N ALA A 33 -20.98 3.78 -2.33
CA ALA A 33 -22.40 3.50 -2.52
C ALA A 33 -22.67 1.99 -2.58
N THR A 34 -21.82 1.26 -3.31
CA THR A 34 -21.96 -0.19 -3.52
C THR A 34 -21.16 -1.02 -2.51
N ARG A 35 -20.24 -0.40 -1.75
CA ARG A 35 -19.27 -1.06 -0.86
C ARG A 35 -18.41 -2.11 -1.58
N GLU A 36 -18.22 -1.93 -2.88
CA GLU A 36 -17.37 -2.79 -3.69
C GLU A 36 -15.96 -2.21 -3.80
N VAL A 37 -14.98 -3.11 -3.93
CA VAL A 37 -13.59 -2.74 -4.18
C VAL A 37 -13.24 -3.16 -5.60
N ARG A 38 -12.93 -2.19 -6.45
CA ARG A 38 -12.45 -2.43 -7.80
C ARG A 38 -10.93 -2.33 -7.81
N VAL A 39 -10.28 -3.44 -8.11
CA VAL A 39 -8.84 -3.50 -8.31
C VAL A 39 -8.56 -3.49 -9.81
N GLU A 40 -7.86 -2.46 -10.27
CA GLU A 40 -7.41 -2.32 -11.65
C GLU A 40 -5.90 -2.46 -11.70
N ARG A 41 -5.41 -3.49 -12.39
CA ARG A 41 -3.98 -3.71 -12.59
C ARG A 41 -3.67 -3.56 -14.06
N TYR A 42 -2.67 -2.76 -14.38
CA TYR A 42 -2.17 -2.66 -15.74
C TYR A 42 -0.98 -3.60 -15.90
N HIS A 43 -0.92 -4.27 -17.04
CA HIS A 43 0.27 -4.99 -17.48
C HIS A 43 0.57 -4.58 -18.92
N TYR A 44 1.62 -3.78 -19.14
CA TYR A 44 1.92 -3.19 -20.45
C TYR A 44 0.68 -2.52 -21.09
N PHE A 45 -0.01 -1.66 -20.33
CA PHE A 45 -1.26 -1.00 -20.73
C PHE A 45 -2.49 -1.90 -20.94
N LEU A 46 -2.40 -3.20 -20.72
CA LEU A 46 -3.56 -4.09 -20.70
C LEU A 46 -4.21 -4.05 -19.30
N PRO A 47 -5.42 -3.47 -19.15
CA PRO A 47 -6.09 -3.42 -17.86
C PRO A 47 -6.70 -4.78 -17.51
N SER A 48 -6.28 -5.34 -16.38
CA SER A 48 -6.97 -6.42 -15.69
C SER A 48 -7.82 -5.82 -14.58
N ARG A 49 -9.14 -5.97 -14.69
CA ARG A 49 -10.09 -5.46 -13.72
C ARG A 49 -10.66 -6.60 -12.90
N ARG A 50 -10.77 -6.35 -11.60
CA ARG A 50 -11.45 -7.26 -10.70
C ARG A 50 -12.28 -6.49 -9.70
N THR A 51 -13.53 -6.86 -9.58
CA THR A 51 -14.41 -6.40 -8.51
C THR A 51 -14.38 -7.41 -7.38
N LEU A 52 -14.23 -6.92 -6.15
CA LEU A 52 -14.34 -7.69 -4.92
C LEU A 52 -15.52 -7.13 -4.15
N LYS A 53 -16.46 -8.01 -3.79
CA LYS A 53 -17.57 -7.62 -2.91
C LYS A 53 -17.07 -7.53 -1.48
N ARG A 54 -17.75 -6.74 -0.65
CA ARG A 54 -17.46 -6.63 0.79
C ARG A 54 -17.34 -8.00 1.46
N ASP A 55 -18.22 -8.94 1.12
CA ASP A 55 -18.27 -10.27 1.75
C ASP A 55 -17.07 -11.15 1.41
N GLU A 56 -16.28 -10.81 0.40
CA GLU A 56 -15.02 -11.48 0.08
C GLU A 56 -13.84 -10.94 0.92
N LEU A 57 -14.05 -9.81 1.60
CA LEU A 57 -13.04 -9.15 2.41
C LEU A 57 -13.15 -9.58 3.88
N GLU A 58 -12.00 -9.71 4.53
CA GLU A 58 -11.89 -10.17 5.91
C GLU A 58 -11.52 -9.00 6.84
N ARG A 59 -10.50 -8.22 6.47
CA ARG A 59 -9.93 -7.17 7.33
C ARG A 59 -9.03 -6.20 6.56
N ILE A 60 -8.73 -5.07 7.19
CA ILE A 60 -7.68 -4.14 6.75
C ILE A 60 -6.41 -4.42 7.55
N GLU A 61 -5.28 -4.58 6.87
CA GLU A 61 -3.97 -4.77 7.49
C GLU A 61 -3.07 -3.55 7.23
N VAL A 62 -2.65 -2.89 8.30
CA VAL A 62 -1.67 -1.80 8.26
C VAL A 62 -0.32 -2.38 8.67
N VAL A 63 0.65 -2.34 7.76
CA VAL A 63 2.02 -2.82 8.00
C VAL A 63 2.96 -1.62 8.04
N GLU A 64 3.55 -1.40 9.21
CA GLU A 64 4.52 -0.32 9.44
C GLU A 64 5.91 -0.91 9.75
N ALA A 65 6.96 -0.29 9.23
CA ALA A 65 8.33 -0.66 9.51
C ALA A 65 8.61 -0.60 11.04
N PRO A 66 9.34 -1.56 11.61
CA PRO A 66 9.78 -1.47 13.00
C PRO A 66 10.74 -0.30 13.11
N ARG A 67 10.34 0.74 13.85
CA ARG A 67 11.31 1.74 14.28
C ARG A 67 12.20 1.12 15.35
N LEU A 68 13.51 1.17 15.13
CA LEU A 68 14.42 1.39 16.24
C LEU A 68 14.05 2.74 16.84
N PRO A 69 13.88 2.88 18.17
CA PRO A 69 13.61 4.17 18.78
C PRO A 69 14.79 5.10 18.48
N SER A 70 14.65 5.94 17.45
CA SER A 70 15.55 7.07 17.25
C SER A 70 15.29 8.03 18.40
N GLY A 71 16.29 8.21 19.26
CA GLY A 71 16.22 9.09 20.43
C GLY A 71 15.62 10.45 20.06
N GLU A 72 14.72 10.92 20.93
CA GLU A 72 14.15 12.26 20.86
C GLU A 72 15.28 13.29 20.72
N GLY A 73 15.14 14.21 19.76
CA GLY A 73 15.98 15.42 19.74
C GLY A 73 16.75 15.73 18.45
N ARG A 74 16.58 15.01 17.35
CA ARG A 74 17.11 15.47 16.05
C ARG A 74 16.00 15.56 15.01
N GLU A 75 15.93 16.76 14.42
CA GLU A 75 15.09 17.19 13.31
C GLU A 75 14.41 16.04 12.58
N SER A 76 13.09 16.12 12.48
CA SER A 76 12.26 15.31 11.59
C SER A 76 13.01 15.07 10.28
N GLN A 77 13.62 13.90 10.13
CA GLN A 77 14.36 13.56 8.92
C GLN A 77 13.35 13.60 7.78
N ARG A 78 13.41 14.68 7.00
CA ARG A 78 12.46 14.94 5.90
C ARG A 78 12.40 13.79 4.90
N ARG A 79 13.41 12.91 4.89
CA ARG A 79 13.50 11.73 4.03
C ARG A 79 14.19 10.57 4.75
N ASP A 80 13.42 9.82 5.53
CA ASP A 80 13.84 8.51 6.03
C ASP A 80 13.42 7.44 5.01
N LEU A 81 14.39 6.99 4.19
CA LEU A 81 14.19 5.96 3.17
C LEU A 81 13.95 4.56 3.79
N SER A 82 14.28 4.37 5.07
CA SER A 82 14.07 3.11 5.77
C SER A 82 12.64 2.97 6.31
N TYR A 83 11.94 4.09 6.50
CA TYR A 83 10.55 4.10 6.92
C TYR A 83 9.62 3.70 5.78
N TYR A 84 8.70 2.78 6.08
CA TYR A 84 7.56 2.53 5.22
C TYR A 84 6.32 2.20 6.03
N VAL A 85 5.18 2.62 5.49
CA VAL A 85 3.86 2.13 5.87
C VAL A 85 3.12 1.68 4.61
N ARG A 86 2.38 0.58 4.73
CA ARG A 86 1.58 -0.03 3.66
C ARG A 86 0.23 -0.43 4.23
N VAL A 87 -0.83 -0.21 3.48
CA VAL A 87 -2.19 -0.64 3.86
C VAL A 87 -2.68 -1.65 2.84
N TYR A 88 -3.19 -2.77 3.34
CA TYR A 88 -3.74 -3.86 2.54
C TYR A 88 -5.17 -4.16 2.93
N LEU A 89 -5.98 -4.50 1.94
CA LEU A 89 -7.22 -5.25 2.13
C LEU A 89 -6.89 -6.74 2.06
N LYS A 90 -7.26 -7.47 3.10
CA LYS A 90 -7.12 -8.92 3.12
C LYS A 90 -8.45 -9.57 2.75
N ALA A 91 -8.42 -10.40 1.71
CA ALA A 91 -9.54 -11.23 1.32
C ALA A 91 -9.59 -12.52 2.14
N LYS A 92 -10.79 -13.10 2.24
CA LYS A 92 -11.04 -14.35 2.98
C LYS A 92 -10.22 -15.54 2.45
N ASP A 93 -9.84 -15.50 1.19
CA ASP A 93 -8.98 -16.53 0.58
C ASP A 93 -7.48 -16.31 0.82
N GLY A 94 -7.14 -15.39 1.73
CA GLY A 94 -5.76 -15.11 2.14
C GLY A 94 -5.03 -14.12 1.24
N ARG A 95 -5.60 -13.72 0.09
CA ARG A 95 -4.96 -12.74 -0.78
C ARG A 95 -4.93 -11.35 -0.15
N ARG A 96 -3.88 -10.59 -0.46
CA ARG A 96 -3.69 -9.20 -0.03
C ARG A 96 -3.74 -8.27 -1.23
N PHE A 97 -4.57 -7.23 -1.14
CA PHE A 97 -4.69 -6.17 -2.12
C PHE A 97 -4.15 -4.88 -1.52
N LYS A 98 -3.10 -4.32 -2.11
CA LYS A 98 -2.49 -3.09 -1.61
C LYS A 98 -3.38 -1.91 -2.00
N ILE A 99 -3.80 -1.13 -1.01
CA ILE A 99 -4.59 0.10 -1.23
C ILE A 99 -3.80 1.37 -0.94
N PHE A 100 -2.71 1.25 -0.18
CA PHE A 100 -1.80 2.38 0.06
C PHE A 100 -0.35 1.92 0.14
N ARG A 101 0.54 2.75 -0.40
CA ARG A 101 2.00 2.68 -0.23
C ARG A 101 2.51 4.06 0.13
N SER A 102 3.32 4.13 1.18
CA SER A 102 4.11 5.33 1.51
C SER A 102 4.91 5.83 0.29
N ASN A 103 4.95 7.15 0.15
CA ASN A 103 5.75 7.82 -0.87
C ASN A 103 7.21 7.89 -0.40
N MET A 104 8.14 7.57 -1.31
CA MET A 104 9.59 7.64 -1.04
C MET A 104 10.09 9.07 -0.80
N ALA A 105 9.38 10.08 -1.31
CA ALA A 105 9.75 11.48 -1.17
C ALA A 105 9.10 12.19 0.05
N GLY A 106 8.14 11.54 0.70
CA GLY A 106 7.37 12.13 1.82
C GLY A 106 8.00 11.83 3.18
N SER A 107 7.77 12.73 4.14
CA SER A 107 8.22 12.53 5.52
C SER A 107 7.48 11.35 6.18
N PRO A 108 8.08 10.67 7.19
CA PRO A 108 7.40 9.59 7.89
C PRO A 108 6.05 9.99 8.52
N SER A 109 5.94 11.20 9.06
CA SER A 109 4.70 11.71 9.66
C SER A 109 3.60 11.86 8.60
N GLU A 110 3.89 12.47 7.45
CA GLU A 110 2.93 12.60 6.35
C GLU A 110 2.48 11.24 5.82
N ASN A 111 3.43 10.30 5.67
CA ASN A 111 3.13 8.95 5.21
C ASN A 111 2.21 8.21 6.20
N ARG A 112 2.42 8.41 7.51
CA ARG A 112 1.59 7.83 8.57
C ARG A 112 0.19 8.44 8.60
N GLU A 113 0.09 9.76 8.47
CA GLU A 113 -1.18 10.48 8.41
C GLU A 113 -2.00 10.03 7.19
N LYS A 114 -1.38 9.97 6.01
CA LYS A 114 -2.05 9.47 4.79
C LYS A 114 -2.49 8.01 4.94
N ALA A 115 -1.65 7.15 5.51
CA ALA A 115 -2.03 5.77 5.79
C ALA A 115 -3.22 5.68 6.76
N PHE A 116 -3.24 6.52 7.79
CA PHE A 116 -4.35 6.60 8.75
C PHE A 116 -5.65 7.04 8.08
N LEU A 117 -5.64 8.10 7.27
CA LEU A 117 -6.82 8.58 6.55
C LEU A 117 -7.38 7.53 5.59
N VAL A 118 -6.51 6.85 4.83
CA VAL A 118 -6.93 5.75 3.94
C VAL A 118 -7.52 4.59 4.74
N THR A 119 -6.91 4.24 5.87
CA THR A 119 -7.38 3.17 6.74
C THR A 119 -8.74 3.50 7.33
N GLN A 120 -8.93 4.72 7.84
CA GLN A 120 -10.18 5.19 8.44
C GLN A 120 -11.31 5.21 7.40
N SER A 121 -11.04 5.75 6.21
CA SER A 121 -12.01 5.80 5.11
C SER A 121 -12.38 4.39 4.61
N ALA A 122 -11.41 3.51 4.43
CA ALA A 122 -11.68 2.14 4.02
C ALA A 122 -12.46 1.36 5.10
N ALA A 123 -12.11 1.53 6.37
CA ALA A 123 -12.78 0.87 7.48
C ALA A 123 -14.23 1.35 7.64
N SER A 124 -14.49 2.65 7.48
CA SER A 124 -15.84 3.20 7.58
C SER A 124 -16.74 2.79 6.41
N ILE A 125 -16.20 2.75 5.18
CA ILE A 125 -16.98 2.36 3.99
C ILE A 125 -17.28 0.85 3.99
N LEU A 126 -16.27 0.03 4.28
CA LEU A 126 -16.37 -1.43 4.15
C LEU A 126 -16.83 -2.14 5.42
N ASP A 127 -16.87 -1.42 6.55
CA ASP A 127 -17.18 -1.96 7.87
C ASP A 127 -16.33 -3.20 8.17
N LEU A 128 -15.00 -3.01 8.11
CA LEU A 128 -14.00 -4.06 8.28
C LEU A 128 -13.12 -3.80 9.50
N PRO A 129 -12.74 -4.85 10.26
CA PRO A 129 -11.81 -4.70 11.36
C PRO A 129 -10.41 -4.31 10.85
N VAL A 130 -9.71 -3.46 11.61
CA VAL A 130 -8.35 -3.02 11.31
C VAL A 130 -7.35 -3.75 12.19
N LEU A 131 -6.31 -4.29 11.57
CA LEU A 131 -5.16 -4.93 12.23
C LEU A 131 -3.91 -4.11 11.96
N TYR A 132 -3.31 -3.61 13.03
CA TYR A 132 -1.99 -2.96 12.97
C TYR A 132 -0.92 -4.01 13.23
N ALA A 133 -0.05 -4.21 12.24
CA ALA A 133 1.12 -5.06 12.32
C ALA A 133 2.38 -4.21 12.19
N THR A 134 3.31 -4.38 13.13
CA THR A 134 4.66 -3.85 13.01
C THR A 134 5.53 -4.96 12.43
N ALA A 135 6.25 -4.69 11.34
CA ALA A 135 7.15 -5.69 10.76
C ALA A 135 8.16 -6.15 11.84
N GLY A 136 8.28 -7.46 12.06
CA GLY A 136 9.13 -8.03 13.12
C GLY A 136 8.41 -8.42 14.43
N LYS A 137 7.14 -8.09 14.63
CA LYS A 137 6.30 -8.67 15.71
C LYS A 137 4.88 -8.93 15.20
N GLU A 138 4.55 -10.20 14.93
CA GLU A 138 3.15 -10.65 14.74
C GLU A 138 2.38 -10.60 16.07
N LYS A 139 2.13 -9.40 16.59
CA LYS A 139 1.12 -9.19 17.64
C LYS A 139 0.10 -8.21 17.09
N GLY A 140 -0.86 -8.75 16.34
CA GLY A 140 -2.01 -7.99 15.85
C GLY A 140 -2.78 -7.41 17.02
N LYS A 141 -2.66 -6.09 17.22
CA LYS A 141 -3.52 -5.36 18.16
C LYS A 141 -4.79 -5.00 17.39
N ARG A 142 -5.93 -5.60 17.75
CA ARG A 142 -7.25 -5.10 17.32
C ARG A 142 -7.41 -3.72 17.92
N VAL A 143 -7.38 -2.67 17.09
CA VAL A 143 -7.68 -1.32 17.51
C VAL A 143 -9.11 -1.04 17.06
N SER A 144 -10.02 -0.92 18.02
CA SER A 144 -11.35 -0.36 17.77
C SER A 144 -11.17 1.12 17.40
N LEU A 145 -11.67 1.53 16.24
CA LEU A 145 -11.69 2.95 15.82
C LEU A 145 -12.87 3.71 16.46
N GLN A 146 -13.44 3.22 17.57
CA GLN A 146 -14.39 4.01 18.35
C GLN A 146 -13.64 4.88 19.36
N GLY A 147 -13.63 6.19 19.11
CA GLY A 147 -13.28 7.17 20.15
C GLY A 147 -12.53 8.39 19.65
N LYS A 148 -13.23 9.33 19.02
CA LYS A 148 -13.09 10.78 19.25
C LYS A 148 -14.18 11.56 18.49
N ALA A 149 -15.38 11.49 19.04
CA ALA A 149 -16.41 12.50 18.87
C ALA A 149 -17.07 12.69 20.24
N ALA A 150 -16.38 13.39 21.15
CA ALA A 150 -16.94 14.00 22.35
C ALA A 150 -15.83 14.75 23.12
N SER A 151 -15.80 16.08 22.93
CA SER A 151 -15.62 17.17 23.92
C SER A 151 -14.85 18.32 23.30
#